data_AF-A0A7K2KNG3-F1
#
_entry.id   AF-A0A7K2KNG3-F1
#
_cell.length_a   1.000
_cell.length_b   1.000
_cell.length_c   1.000
_cell.angle_alpha   90.00
_cell.angle_beta   90.00
_cell.angle_gamma   90.00
#
_symmetry.space_group_name_H-M   'P 1'
#
loop_
_entity.id
_entity.type
_entity.pdbx_description
1 polymer ?
#
loop_
_entity_poly.entity_id
_entity_poly.type
_entity_poly.pdbx_seq_one_letter_code
_entity_poly.pdbx_strand_id
1 'polypeptide(L)'
;PLLVVDPPGPAAFSLREAADEASAERIVDEAAAVPFDLDKGPLFRSLLVRLADDDHVLLLLVHHSVSDGWSSEVLLGEVLRSYAARVAGAPDPLPELAVQYGDFALWQRDRLSGERLAGELAHWSRELAGVEPLELSFSLPRPSRQTFEGAGYAFAVDRALLDRLAALGDRHDATLHMVLLAAFQLLLSRYSGQRDFAVGSPVAGRPEPELEPLVGMFVNVLALPARLEGDPTFAELIRRTRETCLDAYAHQELPFAQLVSELNAPRDVSRPPVFQAVLAVQNYAVQRDDTGPALPLRVEPFGVRASGTRFDIELFLQEWPEGLYGSFNYNTDLFAEEDVAAVAAHLGRLLDAVVDAPDTRLSGLETLTDEERAFETERFNHTAVDRPATTLTALFAEQAARTPDAVAVAVEDRPALTYRALDALAGRVAARLAAEGVGPGDLVAVSAERSPELVAGLLGVLRTGAAYTPLEPDYPAERLAFLLADSEAPV
;
A
#
# COMPACT_ATOMS: atom_id res chain seq x y z
N PRO A 1 -10.71 -22.27 37.57
CA PRO A 1 -9.49 -21.55 37.11
C PRO A 1 -9.59 -21.27 35.60
N LEU A 2 -9.58 -20.00 35.20
CA LEU A 2 -9.52 -19.65 33.76
C LEU A 2 -8.13 -19.85 33.16
N LEU A 3 -7.11 -20.01 34.01
CA LEU A 3 -5.77 -20.45 33.64
C LEU A 3 -5.31 -21.51 34.65
N VAL A 4 -4.76 -22.61 34.17
CA VAL A 4 -4.00 -23.57 34.99
C VAL A 4 -2.54 -23.28 34.71
N VAL A 5 -1.80 -22.83 35.71
CA VAL A 5 -0.35 -22.65 35.62
C VAL A 5 0.29 -23.96 36.04
N ASP A 6 0.93 -24.63 35.09
CA ASP A 6 1.69 -25.83 35.37
C ASP A 6 2.89 -25.50 36.29
N PRO A 7 3.29 -26.41 37.19
CA PRO A 7 4.50 -26.22 37.97
C PRO A 7 5.71 -26.04 37.03
N PRO A 8 6.73 -25.25 37.43
CA PRO A 8 7.94 -25.10 36.65
C PRO A 8 8.52 -26.47 36.24
N GLY A 9 8.70 -26.66 34.94
CA GLY A 9 9.15 -27.91 34.36
C GLY A 9 10.22 -27.68 33.30
N PRO A 10 10.99 -28.72 32.93
CA PRO A 10 11.98 -28.59 31.88
C PRO A 10 11.29 -28.28 30.55
N ALA A 11 11.68 -27.19 29.90
CA ALA A 11 11.30 -26.94 28.52
C ALA A 11 12.13 -27.85 27.59
N ALA A 12 11.48 -28.41 26.56
CA ALA A 12 12.17 -29.21 25.56
C ALA A 12 13.14 -28.32 24.77
N PHE A 13 14.43 -28.66 24.84
CA PHE A 13 15.52 -27.98 24.17
C PHE A 13 16.10 -28.92 23.11
N SER A 14 15.99 -28.54 21.83
CA SER A 14 16.56 -29.32 20.73
C SER A 14 17.92 -28.75 20.32
N LEU A 15 18.90 -29.61 20.06
CA LEU A 15 20.21 -29.24 19.55
C LEU A 15 20.36 -29.80 18.13
N ARG A 16 20.74 -28.95 17.18
CA ARG A 16 21.11 -29.34 15.82
C ARG A 16 22.49 -28.78 15.48
N GLU A 17 23.19 -29.46 14.60
CA GLU A 17 24.48 -29.03 14.06
C GLU A 17 24.25 -28.47 12.65
N ALA A 18 24.86 -27.33 12.34
CA ALA A 18 24.89 -26.71 11.02
C ALA A 18 26.33 -26.66 10.51
N ALA A 19 26.53 -26.82 9.20
CA ALA A 19 27.86 -26.77 8.60
C ALA A 19 28.32 -25.32 8.32
N ASP A 20 27.37 -24.40 8.19
CA ASP A 20 27.53 -23.00 7.81
C ASP A 20 26.25 -22.20 8.17
N GLU A 21 26.30 -20.87 8.03
CA GLU A 21 25.14 -20.00 8.28
C GLU A 21 23.93 -20.35 7.40
N ALA A 22 24.14 -20.64 6.12
CA ALA A 22 23.03 -20.97 5.19
C ALA A 22 22.30 -22.27 5.56
N SER A 23 23.01 -23.25 6.14
CA SER A 23 22.38 -24.45 6.68
C SER A 23 21.70 -24.19 8.03
N ALA A 24 22.23 -23.29 8.86
CA ALA A 24 21.56 -22.84 10.08
C ALA A 24 20.25 -22.10 9.78
N GLU A 25 20.24 -21.19 8.79
CA GLU A 25 19.03 -20.49 8.31
C GLU A 25 17.95 -21.48 7.90
N ARG A 26 18.28 -22.45 7.04
CA ARG A 26 17.30 -23.49 6.63
C ARG A 26 16.76 -24.29 7.80
N ILE A 27 17.60 -24.64 8.76
CA ILE A 27 17.18 -25.37 9.97
C ILE A 27 16.20 -24.54 10.81
N VAL A 28 16.46 -23.24 10.95
CA VAL A 28 15.61 -22.29 11.67
C VAL A 28 14.28 -22.11 10.96
N ASP A 29 14.29 -21.89 9.64
CA ASP A 29 13.09 -21.73 8.81
C ASP A 29 12.21 -22.99 8.85
N GLU A 30 12.81 -24.18 8.70
CA GLU A 30 12.11 -25.46 8.83
C GLU A 30 11.45 -25.63 10.20
N ALA A 31 12.15 -25.24 11.27
CA ALA A 31 11.62 -25.33 12.63
C ALA A 31 10.47 -24.34 12.88
N ALA A 32 10.57 -23.14 12.31
CA ALA A 32 9.54 -22.09 12.39
C ALA A 32 8.27 -22.44 11.62
N ALA A 33 8.41 -23.13 10.48
CA ALA A 33 7.29 -23.52 9.64
C ALA A 33 6.38 -24.61 10.23
N VAL A 34 6.85 -25.35 11.26
CA VAL A 34 6.04 -26.42 11.87
C VAL A 34 4.94 -25.80 12.74
N PRO A 35 3.64 -26.01 12.46
CA PRO A 35 2.54 -25.41 13.23
C PRO A 35 2.47 -25.92 14.67
N PHE A 36 1.91 -25.11 15.57
CA PHE A 36 1.55 -25.53 16.93
C PHE A 36 0.15 -26.16 16.98
N ASP A 37 -0.05 -27.14 17.87
CA ASP A 37 -1.37 -27.65 18.23
C ASP A 37 -1.87 -26.89 19.47
N LEU A 38 -2.84 -25.98 19.26
CA LEU A 38 -3.40 -25.11 20.31
C LEU A 38 -4.15 -25.86 21.41
N ASP A 39 -4.65 -27.07 21.12
CA ASP A 39 -5.40 -27.87 22.08
C ASP A 39 -4.48 -28.69 22.99
N LYS A 40 -3.28 -29.03 22.50
CA LYS A 40 -2.36 -29.96 23.20
C LYS A 40 -1.19 -29.27 23.90
N GLY A 41 -0.71 -28.15 23.37
CA GLY A 41 0.48 -27.47 23.89
C GLY A 41 1.73 -28.38 23.96
N PRO A 42 2.83 -27.90 24.58
CA PRO A 42 3.08 -26.52 24.97
C PRO A 42 3.23 -25.60 23.74
N LEU A 43 2.84 -24.33 23.89
CA LEU A 43 2.89 -23.31 22.82
C LEU A 43 4.24 -22.57 22.75
N PHE A 44 5.29 -23.28 23.16
CA PHE A 44 6.66 -22.84 23.19
C PHE A 44 7.58 -23.96 22.71
N ARG A 45 8.56 -23.63 21.87
CA ARG A 45 9.63 -24.53 21.42
C ARG A 45 10.95 -23.77 21.44
N SER A 46 12.04 -24.50 21.68
CA SER A 46 13.38 -23.94 21.63
C SER A 46 14.33 -24.84 20.83
N LEU A 47 15.19 -24.20 20.06
CA LEU A 47 16.19 -24.85 19.23
C LEU A 47 17.51 -24.09 19.36
N LEU A 48 18.58 -24.83 19.61
CA LEU A 48 19.95 -24.34 19.48
C LEU A 48 20.57 -24.99 18.26
N VAL A 49 21.07 -24.17 17.36
CA VAL A 49 21.84 -24.62 16.20
C VAL A 49 23.29 -24.27 16.45
N ARG A 50 24.16 -25.27 16.48
CA ARG A 50 25.60 -25.07 16.66
C ARG A 50 26.28 -24.94 15.31
N LEU A 51 27.06 -23.88 15.13
CA LEU A 51 27.93 -23.67 13.97
C LEU A 51 29.38 -23.99 14.30
N ALA A 52 29.82 -23.66 15.52
CA ALA A 52 31.15 -23.97 16.05
C ALA A 52 31.10 -24.21 17.57
N ASP A 53 32.26 -24.39 18.21
CA ASP A 53 32.34 -24.57 19.67
C ASP A 53 31.88 -23.33 20.46
N ASP A 54 32.03 -22.14 19.87
CA ASP A 54 31.72 -20.83 20.45
C ASP A 54 30.69 -20.03 19.63
N ASP A 55 30.09 -20.65 18.60
CA ASP A 55 29.16 -20.00 17.68
C ASP A 55 27.86 -20.80 17.53
N HIS A 56 26.74 -20.17 17.90
CA HIS A 56 25.43 -20.79 18.01
C HIS A 56 24.31 -19.83 17.66
N VAL A 57 23.26 -20.36 17.06
CA VAL A 57 21.98 -19.69 16.83
C VAL A 57 20.94 -20.23 17.80
N LEU A 58 20.37 -19.35 18.62
CA LEU A 58 19.26 -19.66 19.51
C LEU A 58 17.94 -19.22 18.88
N LEU A 59 17.02 -20.16 18.71
CA LEU A 59 15.66 -19.92 18.26
C LEU A 59 14.68 -20.21 19.39
N LEU A 60 13.94 -19.18 19.81
CA LEU A 60 12.84 -19.26 20.77
C LEU A 60 11.53 -19.03 19.99
N LEU A 61 10.71 -20.07 19.87
CA LEU A 61 9.41 -19.97 19.20
C LEU A 61 8.30 -20.01 20.21
N VAL A 62 7.49 -18.95 20.24
CA VAL A 62 6.28 -18.87 21.06
C VAL A 62 5.10 -18.60 20.13
N HIS A 63 3.98 -19.30 20.33
CA HIS A 63 2.77 -19.00 19.56
C HIS A 63 2.20 -17.63 19.99
N HIS A 64 1.82 -16.79 19.02
CA HIS A 64 1.33 -15.41 19.28
C HIS A 64 0.02 -15.37 20.10
N SER A 65 -0.67 -16.49 20.31
CA SER A 65 -1.84 -16.55 21.20
C SER A 65 -1.50 -16.47 22.69
N VAL A 66 -0.23 -16.68 23.06
CA VAL A 66 0.25 -16.65 24.46
C VAL A 66 1.43 -15.69 24.66
N SER A 67 1.79 -14.92 23.63
CA SER A 67 2.92 -13.99 23.62
C SER A 67 2.68 -12.89 22.59
N ASP A 68 3.29 -11.73 22.80
CA ASP A 68 3.34 -10.61 21.87
C ASP A 68 4.78 -10.08 21.70
N GLY A 69 4.97 -9.00 20.93
CA GLY A 69 6.30 -8.42 20.70
C GLY A 69 7.02 -8.02 21.99
N TRP A 70 6.30 -7.40 22.93
CA TRP A 70 6.82 -7.04 24.25
C TRP A 70 7.24 -8.27 25.06
N SER A 71 6.42 -9.32 25.02
CA SER A 71 6.74 -10.60 25.69
C SER A 71 8.00 -11.25 25.15
N SER A 72 8.31 -11.09 23.86
CA SER A 72 9.56 -11.59 23.27
C SER A 72 10.79 -10.91 23.87
N GLU A 73 10.71 -9.61 24.15
CA GLU A 73 11.78 -8.86 24.82
C GLU A 73 11.96 -9.32 26.27
N VAL A 74 10.85 -9.45 27.00
CA VAL A 74 10.85 -9.98 28.38
C VAL A 74 11.49 -11.36 28.40
N LEU A 75 11.04 -12.28 27.53
CA LEU A 75 11.55 -13.64 27.45
C LEU A 75 13.05 -13.68 27.16
N LEU A 76 13.51 -12.93 26.15
CA LEU A 76 14.94 -12.88 25.82
C LEU A 76 15.77 -12.30 26.98
N GLY A 77 15.31 -11.20 27.58
CA GLY A 77 15.99 -10.57 28.72
C GLY A 77 16.06 -11.48 29.95
N GLU A 78 15.01 -12.24 30.24
CA GLU A 78 14.99 -13.25 31.31
C GLU A 78 15.92 -14.43 31.02
N VAL A 79 15.94 -14.94 29.79
CA VAL A 79 16.87 -16.01 29.38
C VAL A 79 18.32 -15.57 29.57
N LEU A 80 18.68 -14.36 29.13
CA LEU A 80 20.05 -13.84 29.25
C LEU A 80 20.47 -13.60 30.70
N ARG A 81 19.58 -13.02 31.53
CA ARG A 81 19.84 -12.82 32.97
C ARG A 81 20.02 -14.15 33.70
N SER A 82 19.13 -15.11 33.46
CA SER A 82 19.20 -16.45 34.05
C SER A 82 20.46 -17.20 33.60
N TYR A 83 20.85 -17.07 32.33
CA TYR A 83 22.11 -17.62 31.82
C TYR A 83 23.32 -17.03 32.56
N ALA A 84 23.39 -15.70 32.68
CA ALA A 84 24.48 -15.01 33.38
C ALA A 84 24.62 -15.47 34.84
N ALA A 85 23.50 -15.52 35.57
CA ALA A 85 23.47 -15.99 36.94
C ALA A 85 23.95 -17.45 37.05
N ARG A 86 23.51 -18.30 36.12
CA ARG A 86 23.88 -19.72 36.11
C ARG A 86 25.37 -19.95 35.85
N VAL A 87 25.97 -19.16 34.96
CA VAL A 87 27.43 -19.18 34.69
C VAL A 87 28.21 -18.68 35.91
N ALA A 88 27.73 -17.65 36.58
CA ALA A 88 28.35 -17.11 37.78
C ALA A 88 28.14 -17.98 39.05
N GLY A 89 27.33 -19.03 38.98
CA GLY A 89 26.94 -19.83 40.15
C GLY A 89 26.06 -19.06 41.15
N ALA A 90 25.38 -18.01 40.69
CA ALA A 90 24.44 -17.20 41.46
C ALA A 90 23.04 -17.85 41.50
N PRO A 91 22.19 -17.49 42.48
CA PRO A 91 20.79 -17.93 42.50
C PRO A 91 19.99 -17.38 41.31
N ASP A 92 18.79 -17.92 41.11
CA ASP A 92 17.83 -17.42 40.11
C ASP A 92 17.59 -15.92 40.33
N PRO A 93 17.87 -15.06 39.32
CA PRO A 93 17.77 -13.62 39.47
C PRO A 93 16.33 -13.10 39.27
N LEU A 94 15.39 -13.94 38.86
CA LEU A 94 14.04 -13.50 38.49
C LEU A 94 13.15 -13.33 39.73
N PRO A 95 12.50 -12.16 39.90
CA PRO A 95 11.55 -11.95 40.99
C PRO A 95 10.25 -12.74 40.75
N GLU A 96 9.51 -13.00 41.82
CA GLU A 96 8.16 -13.55 41.72
C GLU A 96 7.22 -12.52 41.07
N LEU A 97 6.39 -12.97 40.13
CA LEU A 97 5.43 -12.13 39.42
C LEU A 97 4.25 -11.75 40.35
N ALA A 98 3.92 -10.46 40.42
CA ALA A 98 2.84 -9.97 41.28
C ALA A 98 1.44 -10.44 40.84
N VAL A 99 1.25 -10.66 39.54
CA VAL A 99 0.01 -11.13 38.92
C VAL A 99 0.33 -12.11 37.79
N GLN A 100 -0.64 -12.91 37.37
CA GLN A 100 -0.52 -13.82 36.23
C GLN A 100 -1.39 -13.33 35.06
N TYR A 101 -1.09 -13.75 33.84
CA TYR A 101 -1.91 -13.41 32.66
C TYR A 101 -3.39 -13.81 32.83
N GLY A 102 -3.66 -14.91 33.55
CA GLY A 102 -5.02 -15.35 33.86
C GLY A 102 -5.80 -14.36 34.74
N ASP A 103 -5.11 -13.65 35.63
CA ASP A 103 -5.71 -12.61 36.47
C ASP A 103 -6.07 -11.38 35.63
N PHE A 104 -5.18 -10.99 34.72
CA PHE A 104 -5.43 -9.92 33.74
C PHE A 104 -6.63 -10.23 32.84
N ALA A 105 -6.69 -11.45 32.28
CA ALA A 105 -7.78 -11.86 31.40
C ALA A 105 -9.15 -11.84 32.12
N LEU A 106 -9.17 -12.23 33.40
CA LEU A 106 -10.35 -12.14 34.26
C LEU A 106 -10.77 -10.69 34.50
N TRP A 107 -9.81 -9.87 34.91
CA TRP A 107 -10.03 -8.45 35.18
C TRP A 107 -10.56 -7.70 33.95
N GLN A 108 -9.97 -7.93 32.77
CA GLN A 108 -10.37 -7.28 31.53
C GLN A 108 -11.81 -7.65 31.16
N ARG A 109 -12.16 -8.94 31.27
CA ARG A 109 -13.51 -9.43 30.97
C ARG A 109 -14.57 -8.82 31.89
N ASP A 110 -14.28 -8.73 33.19
CA ASP A 110 -15.23 -8.19 34.17
C ASP A 110 -15.39 -6.67 33.99
N ARG A 111 -14.29 -5.96 33.69
CA ARG A 111 -14.28 -4.50 33.44
C ARG A 111 -15.01 -4.10 32.16
N LEU A 112 -14.85 -4.88 31.08
CA LEU A 112 -15.49 -4.63 29.78
C LEU A 112 -16.86 -5.33 29.68
N SER A 113 -17.76 -4.97 30.60
CA SER A 113 -19.11 -5.51 30.65
C SER A 113 -20.17 -4.41 30.82
N GLY A 114 -21.44 -4.75 30.57
CA GLY A 114 -22.58 -3.85 30.77
C GLY A 114 -22.47 -2.53 30.00
N GLU A 115 -22.70 -1.41 30.69
CA GLU A 115 -22.72 -0.07 30.10
C GLU A 115 -21.37 0.37 29.53
N ARG A 116 -20.26 -0.06 30.14
CA ARG A 116 -18.90 0.27 29.67
C ARG A 116 -18.68 -0.31 28.28
N LEU A 117 -18.94 -1.61 28.10
CA LEU A 117 -18.84 -2.27 26.81
C LEU A 117 -19.75 -1.62 25.76
N ALA A 118 -21.00 -1.32 26.12
CA ALA A 118 -21.93 -0.64 25.21
C ALA A 118 -21.41 0.74 24.78
N GLY A 119 -20.77 1.49 25.70
CA GLY A 119 -20.13 2.77 25.41
C GLY A 119 -18.96 2.65 24.43
N GLU A 120 -18.05 1.69 24.66
CA GLU A 120 -16.92 1.42 23.75
C GLU A 120 -17.41 1.02 22.36
N LEU A 121 -18.41 0.13 22.27
CA LEU A 121 -18.99 -0.29 20.99
C LEU A 121 -19.65 0.87 20.24
N ALA A 122 -20.38 1.74 20.95
CA ALA A 122 -21.03 2.90 20.35
C ALA A 122 -20.03 3.96 19.86
N HIS A 123 -18.89 4.10 20.55
CA HIS A 123 -17.78 4.93 20.12
C HIS A 123 -17.17 4.39 18.82
N TRP A 124 -16.69 3.14 18.83
CA TRP A 124 -16.01 2.55 17.67
C TRP A 124 -16.92 2.39 16.45
N SER A 125 -18.21 2.12 16.66
CA SER A 125 -19.19 2.07 15.56
C SER A 125 -19.37 3.43 14.87
N ARG A 126 -19.18 4.53 15.60
CA ARG A 126 -19.23 5.90 15.06
C ARG A 126 -17.94 6.23 14.33
N GLU A 127 -16.79 5.94 14.93
CA GLU A 127 -15.49 6.24 14.34
C GLU A 127 -15.24 5.46 13.05
N LEU A 128 -15.73 4.22 12.97
CA LEU A 128 -15.62 3.36 11.79
C LEU A 128 -16.79 3.48 10.82
N ALA A 129 -17.74 4.39 11.06
CA ALA A 129 -18.84 4.61 10.14
C ALA A 129 -18.32 5.17 8.81
N GLY A 130 -18.63 4.47 7.71
CA GLY A 130 -18.18 4.86 6.37
C GLY A 130 -16.76 4.45 6.02
N VAL A 131 -16.06 3.72 6.90
CA VAL A 131 -14.79 3.08 6.53
C VAL A 131 -15.07 1.95 5.53
N GLU A 132 -14.50 2.10 4.35
CA GLU A 132 -14.52 1.12 3.28
C GLU A 132 -13.28 0.22 3.35
N PRO A 133 -13.36 -1.03 2.86
CA PRO A 133 -12.18 -1.85 2.66
C PRO A 133 -11.16 -1.15 1.74
N LEU A 134 -9.91 -1.12 2.16
CA LEU A 134 -8.80 -0.63 1.35
C LEU A 134 -8.55 -1.58 0.17
N GLU A 135 -8.55 -1.02 -1.04
CA GLU A 135 -8.28 -1.68 -2.31
C GLU A 135 -7.02 -1.07 -2.92
N LEU A 136 -5.91 -1.78 -2.81
CA LEU A 136 -4.65 -1.38 -3.40
C LEU A 136 -4.58 -1.87 -4.86
N SER A 137 -4.41 -0.93 -5.79
CA SER A 137 -4.43 -1.22 -7.23
C SER A 137 -3.08 -1.73 -7.72
N PHE A 138 -2.85 -3.04 -7.62
CA PHE A 138 -1.66 -3.73 -8.11
C PHE A 138 -1.99 -4.76 -9.19
N SER A 139 -0.96 -5.35 -9.79
CA SER A 139 -1.07 -6.19 -10.99
C SER A 139 -1.77 -7.53 -10.76
N LEU A 140 -1.77 -8.03 -9.52
CA LEU A 140 -2.32 -9.35 -9.18
C LEU A 140 -3.78 -9.26 -8.74
N PRO A 141 -4.67 -10.12 -9.27
CA PRO A 141 -6.06 -10.14 -8.83
C PRO A 141 -6.17 -10.75 -7.42
N ARG A 142 -6.96 -10.13 -6.55
CA ARG A 142 -7.23 -10.66 -5.20
C ARG A 142 -7.82 -12.09 -5.27
N PRO A 143 -7.25 -13.07 -4.53
CA PRO A 143 -7.84 -14.39 -4.40
C PRO A 143 -9.24 -14.37 -3.78
N SER A 144 -10.10 -15.35 -4.12
CA SER A 144 -11.48 -15.42 -3.59
C SER A 144 -11.58 -15.73 -2.10
N ARG A 145 -10.47 -16.14 -1.48
CA ARG A 145 -10.32 -16.37 -0.04
C ARG A 145 -8.98 -15.82 0.40
N GLN A 146 -8.92 -15.28 1.61
CA GLN A 146 -7.70 -14.75 2.18
C GLN A 146 -6.61 -15.84 2.21
N THR A 147 -5.44 -15.47 1.74
CA THR A 147 -4.21 -16.26 1.83
C THR A 147 -3.26 -15.62 2.84
N PHE A 148 -2.24 -16.37 3.24
CA PHE A 148 -1.32 -15.97 4.29
C PHE A 148 0.15 -16.13 3.88
N GLU A 149 0.41 -16.46 2.60
CA GLU A 149 1.76 -16.48 2.04
C GLU A 149 2.29 -15.05 2.04
N GLY A 150 3.53 -14.87 2.46
CA GLY A 150 4.08 -13.53 2.61
C GLY A 150 5.58 -13.49 2.58
N ALA A 151 6.09 -12.33 2.22
CA ALA A 151 7.51 -12.02 2.12
C ALA A 151 7.79 -10.67 2.79
N GLY A 152 9.07 -10.45 3.13
CA GLY A 152 9.56 -9.21 3.73
C GLY A 152 10.39 -8.41 2.74
N TYR A 153 10.20 -7.09 2.68
CA TYR A 153 11.03 -6.15 1.95
C TYR A 153 11.59 -5.10 2.92
N ALA A 154 12.92 -5.08 3.09
CA ALA A 154 13.60 -4.20 4.03
C ALA A 154 14.10 -2.92 3.38
N PHE A 155 14.07 -1.82 4.14
CA PHE A 155 14.62 -0.54 3.75
C PHE A 155 15.11 0.23 5.00
N ALA A 156 15.83 1.32 4.79
CA ALA A 156 16.28 2.16 5.89
C ALA A 156 16.06 3.64 5.55
N VAL A 157 15.73 4.41 6.57
CA VAL A 157 15.70 5.86 6.58
C VAL A 157 16.86 6.34 7.42
N ASP A 158 17.68 7.23 6.87
CA ASP A 158 18.87 7.70 7.57
C ASP A 158 18.54 8.50 8.83
N ARG A 159 19.54 8.64 9.70
CA ARG A 159 19.38 9.38 10.96
C ARG A 159 18.95 10.83 10.76
N ALA A 160 19.42 11.50 9.71
CA ALA A 160 19.12 12.90 9.49
C ALA A 160 17.64 13.11 9.17
N LEU A 161 17.05 12.25 8.33
CA LEU A 161 15.62 12.28 8.04
C LEU A 161 14.79 11.88 9.27
N LEU A 162 15.21 10.87 10.03
CA LEU A 162 14.55 10.51 11.30
C LEU A 162 14.48 11.70 12.28
N ASP A 163 15.59 12.41 12.48
CA ASP A 163 15.64 13.59 13.36
C ASP A 163 14.70 14.70 12.87
N ARG A 164 14.60 14.89 11.55
CA ARG A 164 13.69 15.88 10.95
C ARG A 164 12.23 15.48 11.09
N LEU A 165 11.91 14.20 10.98
CA LEU A 165 10.57 13.64 11.20
C LEU A 165 10.15 13.79 12.66
N ALA A 166 11.04 13.47 13.61
CA ALA A 166 10.81 13.66 15.03
C ALA A 166 10.57 15.14 15.36
N ALA A 167 11.43 16.04 14.86
CA ALA A 167 11.27 17.48 15.04
C ALA A 167 10.00 18.03 14.37
N LEU A 168 9.52 17.41 13.28
CA LEU A 168 8.23 17.77 12.68
C LEU A 168 7.08 17.39 13.59
N GLY A 169 7.09 16.18 14.17
CA GLY A 169 6.12 15.76 15.18
C GLY A 169 6.08 16.71 16.38
N ASP A 170 7.25 17.02 16.95
CA ASP A 170 7.38 17.91 18.11
C ASP A 170 6.76 19.30 17.85
N ARG A 171 6.91 19.86 16.65
CA ARG A 171 6.31 21.16 16.28
C ARG A 171 4.79 21.16 16.26
N HIS A 172 4.16 19.99 16.15
CA HIS A 172 2.72 19.80 16.07
C HIS A 172 2.16 19.01 17.26
N ASP A 173 2.91 18.94 18.38
CA ASP A 173 2.56 18.18 19.58
C ASP A 173 2.22 16.71 19.29
N ALA A 174 2.80 16.13 18.23
CA ALA A 174 2.53 14.80 17.72
C ALA A 174 3.75 13.89 17.89
N THR A 175 3.51 12.60 18.12
CA THR A 175 4.61 11.61 18.22
C THR A 175 5.13 11.25 16.83
N LEU A 176 6.33 10.66 16.77
CA LEU A 176 6.87 10.10 15.52
C LEU A 176 5.90 9.09 14.89
N HIS A 177 5.25 8.24 15.70
CA HIS A 177 4.22 7.31 15.23
C HIS A 177 3.09 8.04 14.49
N MET A 178 2.57 9.15 15.01
CA MET A 178 1.50 9.92 14.37
C MET A 178 1.94 10.53 13.03
N VAL A 179 3.20 10.99 12.93
CA VAL A 179 3.77 11.50 11.68
C VAL A 179 3.90 10.39 10.63
N LEU A 180 4.44 9.24 11.04
CA LEU A 180 4.59 8.06 10.17
C LEU A 180 3.24 7.49 9.72
N LEU A 181 2.25 7.49 10.62
CA LEU A 181 0.87 7.08 10.30
C LEU A 181 0.23 8.02 9.28
N ALA A 182 0.36 9.33 9.45
CA ALA A 182 -0.13 10.32 8.49
C ALA A 182 0.52 10.13 7.10
N ALA A 183 1.83 9.92 7.06
CA ALA A 183 2.55 9.64 5.81
C ALA A 183 2.09 8.33 5.16
N PHE A 184 1.93 7.26 5.94
CA PHE A 184 1.49 5.96 5.43
C PHE A 184 0.04 5.99 4.93
N GLN A 185 -0.88 6.62 5.65
CA GLN A 185 -2.25 6.85 5.18
C GLN A 185 -2.28 7.66 3.88
N LEU A 186 -1.48 8.72 3.78
CA LEU A 186 -1.37 9.49 2.53
C LEU A 186 -0.84 8.61 1.38
N LEU A 187 0.20 7.81 1.62
CA LEU A 187 0.75 6.90 0.61
C LEU A 187 -0.30 5.88 0.14
N LEU A 188 -0.98 5.21 1.07
CA LEU A 188 -2.03 4.24 0.72
C LEU A 188 -3.16 4.89 -0.08
N SER A 189 -3.52 6.13 0.22
CA SER A 189 -4.53 6.88 -0.55
C SER A 189 -4.12 7.15 -2.00
N ARG A 190 -2.81 7.23 -2.29
CA ARG A 190 -2.30 7.41 -3.66
C ARG A 190 -2.40 6.12 -4.47
N TYR A 191 -2.15 4.98 -3.82
CA TYR A 191 -2.25 3.66 -4.44
C TYR A 191 -3.68 3.13 -4.61
N SER A 192 -4.59 3.53 -3.72
CA SER A 192 -5.99 3.11 -3.78
C SER A 192 -6.92 4.12 -4.45
N GLY A 193 -6.54 5.40 -4.47
CA GLY A 193 -7.46 6.49 -4.81
C GLY A 193 -8.56 6.72 -3.76
N GLN A 194 -8.53 5.99 -2.64
CA GLN A 194 -9.52 6.06 -1.56
C GLN A 194 -9.09 7.04 -0.47
N ARG A 195 -10.07 7.55 0.26
CA ARG A 195 -9.87 8.41 1.44
C ARG A 195 -10.49 7.84 2.71
N ASP A 196 -11.53 7.03 2.55
CA ASP A 196 -12.36 6.51 3.63
C ASP A 196 -11.93 5.08 4.00
N PHE A 197 -10.71 4.91 4.50
CA PHE A 197 -10.19 3.61 4.96
C PHE A 197 -9.52 3.74 6.33
N ALA A 198 -9.27 2.61 6.99
CA ALA A 198 -8.53 2.57 8.24
C ALA A 198 -7.19 1.83 8.10
N VAL A 199 -6.22 2.22 8.92
CA VAL A 199 -4.95 1.51 9.10
C VAL A 199 -4.95 0.91 10.49
N GLY A 200 -4.62 -0.38 10.60
CA GLY A 200 -4.43 -1.04 11.89
C GLY A 200 -3.16 -0.55 12.56
N SER A 201 -3.20 -0.25 13.85
CA SER A 201 -2.02 0.07 14.65
C SER A 201 -2.04 -0.75 15.93
N PRO A 202 -1.05 -1.64 16.16
CA PRO A 202 -0.95 -2.35 17.42
C PRO A 202 -0.62 -1.39 18.56
N VAL A 203 -1.17 -1.68 19.75
CA VAL A 203 -0.86 -1.03 21.02
C VAL A 203 -0.51 -2.09 22.05
N ALA A 204 0.44 -1.79 22.95
CA ALA A 204 1.01 -2.79 23.87
C ALA A 204 -0.03 -3.47 24.78
N GLY A 205 -1.13 -2.78 25.12
CA GLY A 205 -2.21 -3.34 25.96
C GLY A 205 -1.79 -3.61 27.41
N ARG A 206 -0.75 -2.93 27.90
CA ARG A 206 -0.21 -3.04 29.26
C ARG A 206 -0.38 -1.70 30.01
N PRO A 207 -1.58 -1.39 30.51
CA PRO A 207 -1.84 -0.10 31.17
C PRO A 207 -1.26 0.00 32.58
N GLU A 208 -0.95 -1.13 33.23
CA GLU A 208 -0.46 -1.18 34.61
C GLU A 208 1.00 -1.70 34.63
N PRO A 209 1.90 -1.12 35.46
CA PRO A 209 3.30 -1.54 35.56
C PRO A 209 3.49 -3.02 35.92
N GLU A 210 2.57 -3.59 36.70
CA GLU A 210 2.58 -5.00 37.09
C GLU A 210 2.43 -5.96 35.90
N LEU A 211 1.96 -5.45 34.75
CA LEU A 211 1.82 -6.23 33.51
C LEU A 211 3.10 -6.21 32.66
N GLU A 212 3.98 -5.23 32.83
CA GLU A 212 5.23 -5.11 32.04
C GLU A 212 6.12 -6.36 32.06
N PRO A 213 6.33 -7.06 33.20
CA PRO A 213 7.17 -8.26 33.24
C PRO A 213 6.47 -9.54 32.78
N LEU A 214 5.20 -9.49 32.36
CA LEU A 214 4.45 -10.70 32.02
C LEU A 214 4.67 -11.14 30.57
N VAL A 215 4.89 -12.44 30.38
CA VAL A 215 4.70 -13.08 29.07
C VAL A 215 3.21 -13.36 28.87
N GLY A 216 2.64 -12.85 27.78
CA GLY A 216 1.23 -12.99 27.47
C GLY A 216 0.81 -12.29 26.18
N MET A 217 -0.44 -12.48 25.77
CA MET A 217 -1.01 -11.79 24.60
C MET A 217 -1.76 -10.53 25.04
N PHE A 218 -1.04 -9.40 25.18
CA PHE A 218 -1.63 -8.13 25.60
C PHE A 218 -1.93 -7.22 24.43
N VAL A 219 -1.15 -7.34 23.33
CA VAL A 219 -1.29 -6.46 22.18
C VAL A 219 -2.73 -6.43 21.66
N ASN A 220 -3.29 -5.23 21.56
CA ASN A 220 -4.55 -4.98 20.86
C ASN A 220 -4.24 -4.22 19.57
N VAL A 221 -5.14 -4.24 18.60
CA VAL A 221 -4.98 -3.49 17.35
C VAL A 221 -6.11 -2.48 17.24
N LEU A 222 -5.75 -1.20 17.07
CA LEU A 222 -6.70 -0.12 16.88
C LEU A 222 -6.88 0.14 15.39
N ALA A 223 -8.12 0.28 14.94
CA ALA A 223 -8.42 0.69 13.57
C ALA A 223 -8.43 2.22 13.52
N LEU A 224 -7.46 2.83 12.84
CA LEU A 224 -7.28 4.28 12.79
C LEU A 224 -7.72 4.81 11.42
N PRO A 225 -8.90 5.47 11.31
CA PRO A 225 -9.38 6.04 10.06
C PRO A 225 -8.44 7.11 9.51
N ALA A 226 -8.25 7.12 8.20
CA ALA A 226 -7.57 8.20 7.49
C ALA A 226 -8.50 9.43 7.41
N ARG A 227 -7.96 10.64 7.70
CA ARG A 227 -8.72 11.91 7.72
C ARG A 227 -8.24 12.88 6.64
N LEU A 228 -8.32 12.42 5.38
CA LEU A 228 -7.71 13.07 4.20
C LEU A 228 -8.66 14.04 3.46
N GLU A 229 -9.84 14.30 4.01
CA GLU A 229 -10.90 15.06 3.35
C GLU A 229 -10.54 16.55 3.20
N GLY A 230 -10.89 17.11 2.05
CA GLY A 230 -10.70 18.54 1.76
C GLY A 230 -9.29 18.94 1.31
N ASP A 231 -8.41 17.98 0.99
CA ASP A 231 -7.02 18.23 0.56
C ASP A 231 -6.24 19.15 1.53
N PRO A 232 -6.09 18.71 2.81
CA PRO A 232 -5.41 19.52 3.82
C PRO A 232 -3.91 19.68 3.50
N THR A 233 -3.20 20.47 4.31
CA THR A 233 -1.73 20.42 4.32
C THR A 233 -1.26 19.18 5.09
N PHE A 234 0.01 18.78 4.94
CA PHE A 234 0.54 17.69 5.76
C PHE A 234 0.56 18.04 7.25
N ALA A 235 0.88 19.29 7.59
CA ALA A 235 0.80 19.79 8.96
C ALA A 235 -0.60 19.63 9.57
N GLU A 236 -1.65 19.93 8.80
CA GLU A 236 -3.04 19.73 9.25
C GLU A 236 -3.38 18.24 9.34
N LEU A 237 -2.86 17.40 8.44
CA LEU A 237 -3.03 15.95 8.53
C LEU A 237 -2.41 15.38 9.81
N ILE A 238 -1.19 15.80 10.19
CA ILE A 238 -0.57 15.39 11.47
C ILE A 238 -1.50 15.72 12.64
N ARG A 239 -2.07 16.93 12.66
CA ARG A 239 -2.97 17.39 13.72
C ARG A 239 -4.24 16.53 13.80
N ARG A 240 -4.84 16.18 12.65
CA ARG A 240 -6.01 15.28 12.58
C ARG A 240 -5.65 13.85 13.00
N THR A 241 -4.53 13.31 12.53
CA THR A 241 -4.04 11.98 12.91
C THR A 241 -3.76 11.90 14.41
N ARG A 242 -3.20 12.97 15.01
CA ARG A 242 -3.03 13.08 16.45
C ARG A 242 -4.36 13.03 17.20
N GLU A 243 -5.36 13.79 16.78
CA GLU A 243 -6.71 13.76 17.38
C GLU A 243 -7.30 12.34 17.32
N THR A 244 -7.26 11.70 16.14
CA THR A 244 -7.71 10.31 15.96
C THR A 244 -6.97 9.33 16.88
N CYS A 245 -5.65 9.45 16.99
CA CYS A 245 -4.84 8.54 17.81
C CYS A 245 -5.14 8.72 19.30
N LEU A 246 -5.20 9.95 19.81
CA LEU A 246 -5.48 10.21 21.22
C LEU A 246 -6.87 9.74 21.64
N ASP A 247 -7.86 9.94 20.77
CA ASP A 247 -9.22 9.44 20.96
C ASP A 247 -9.24 7.90 20.98
N ALA A 248 -8.61 7.26 19.98
CA ALA A 248 -8.46 5.81 19.93
C ALA A 248 -7.75 5.22 21.17
N TYR A 249 -6.71 5.90 21.69
CA TYR A 249 -6.01 5.46 22.90
C TYR A 249 -6.87 5.55 24.17
N ALA A 250 -7.81 6.49 24.25
CA ALA A 250 -8.76 6.56 25.36
C ALA A 250 -9.76 5.38 25.34
N HIS A 251 -9.92 4.74 24.18
CA HIS A 251 -10.86 3.65 23.89
C HIS A 251 -10.17 2.31 23.55
N GLN A 252 -8.87 2.18 23.85
CA GLN A 252 -8.03 1.05 23.45
C GLN A 252 -8.33 -0.27 24.19
N GLU A 253 -9.16 -0.24 25.23
CA GLU A 253 -9.44 -1.41 26.07
C GLU A 253 -10.28 -2.46 25.32
N LEU A 254 -11.13 -2.04 24.36
CA LEU A 254 -11.99 -2.95 23.61
C LEU A 254 -11.18 -3.86 22.67
N PRO A 255 -11.20 -5.20 22.84
CA PRO A 255 -10.47 -6.10 21.96
C PRO A 255 -10.99 -6.02 20.52
N PHE A 256 -10.07 -5.93 19.55
CA PHE A 256 -10.43 -5.85 18.13
C PHE A 256 -11.33 -7.00 17.66
N ALA A 257 -11.06 -8.23 18.11
CA ALA A 257 -11.87 -9.40 17.77
C ALA A 257 -13.33 -9.25 18.25
N GLN A 258 -13.53 -8.65 19.43
CA GLN A 258 -14.86 -8.36 19.96
C GLN A 258 -15.54 -7.27 19.15
N LEU A 259 -14.84 -6.17 18.82
CA LEU A 259 -15.35 -5.11 17.94
C LEU A 259 -15.84 -5.68 16.59
N VAL A 260 -15.03 -6.49 15.92
CA VAL A 260 -15.39 -7.12 14.64
C VAL A 260 -16.62 -8.00 14.77
N SER A 261 -16.76 -8.76 15.87
CA SER A 261 -17.92 -9.62 16.07
C SER A 261 -19.22 -8.84 16.26
N GLU A 262 -19.16 -7.66 16.87
CA GLU A 262 -20.32 -6.83 17.20
C GLU A 262 -20.71 -5.88 16.06
N LEU A 263 -19.76 -5.44 15.23
CA LEU A 263 -20.01 -4.55 14.09
C LEU A 263 -20.95 -5.16 13.03
N ASN A 264 -21.15 -6.49 13.02
CA ASN A 264 -22.08 -7.21 12.12
C ASN A 264 -21.97 -6.81 10.63
N ALA A 265 -20.81 -6.33 10.18
CA ALA A 265 -20.57 -5.95 8.80
C ALA A 265 -20.55 -7.21 7.89
N PRO A 266 -20.95 -7.09 6.61
CA PRO A 266 -20.83 -8.18 5.65
C PRO A 266 -19.39 -8.72 5.63
N ARG A 267 -19.23 -9.99 5.98
CA ARG A 267 -17.91 -10.64 5.95
C ARG A 267 -17.50 -10.93 4.51
N ASP A 268 -16.49 -10.23 4.04
CA ASP A 268 -15.72 -10.64 2.88
C ASP A 268 -14.61 -11.59 3.33
N VAL A 269 -14.67 -12.83 2.88
CA VAL A 269 -13.71 -13.89 3.24
C VAL A 269 -12.37 -13.79 2.51
N SER A 270 -12.25 -12.86 1.55
CA SER A 270 -11.03 -12.59 0.79
C SER A 270 -10.06 -11.63 1.49
N ARG A 271 -10.47 -11.00 2.59
CA ARG A 271 -9.71 -9.93 3.26
C ARG A 271 -9.87 -9.95 4.78
N PRO A 272 -8.92 -9.39 5.53
CA PRO A 272 -9.11 -9.07 6.94
C PRO A 272 -10.27 -8.07 7.13
N PRO A 273 -10.99 -8.15 8.25
CA PRO A 273 -12.06 -7.22 8.56
C PRO A 273 -11.52 -5.82 8.88
N VAL A 274 -12.29 -4.77 8.54
CA VAL A 274 -12.04 -3.34 8.85
C VAL A 274 -10.84 -2.70 8.15
N PHE A 275 -9.65 -3.31 8.18
CA PHE A 275 -8.45 -2.75 7.55
C PHE A 275 -7.58 -3.85 6.93
N GLN A 276 -6.86 -3.49 5.87
CA GLN A 276 -6.00 -4.38 5.10
C GLN A 276 -4.52 -4.00 5.23
N ALA A 277 -4.23 -2.81 5.77
CA ALA A 277 -2.89 -2.32 6.03
C ALA A 277 -2.66 -2.09 7.53
N VAL A 278 -1.45 -2.41 7.99
CA VAL A 278 -1.03 -2.20 9.39
C VAL A 278 0.24 -1.36 9.44
N LEU A 279 0.33 -0.47 10.43
CA LEU A 279 1.56 0.24 10.79
C LEU A 279 1.94 -0.11 12.23
N ALA A 280 3.10 -0.72 12.41
CA ALA A 280 3.72 -0.96 13.70
C ALA A 280 5.02 -0.16 13.82
N VAL A 281 5.08 0.73 14.80
CA VAL A 281 6.31 1.49 15.12
C VAL A 281 6.79 1.02 16.49
N GLN A 282 8.02 0.52 16.56
CA GLN A 282 8.62 -0.04 17.76
C GLN A 282 9.85 0.76 18.17
N ASN A 283 9.89 1.12 19.45
CA ASN A 283 10.99 1.84 20.07
C ASN A 283 11.66 0.88 21.05
N TYR A 284 12.63 0.09 20.59
CA TYR A 284 13.36 -0.81 21.47
C TYR A 284 14.33 0.01 22.33
N ALA A 285 13.90 0.38 23.53
CA ALA A 285 14.81 0.87 24.56
C ALA A 285 15.75 -0.24 25.09
N VAL A 286 15.43 -1.52 24.85
CA VAL A 286 16.02 -2.66 25.57
C VAL A 286 17.37 -3.13 25.01
N GLN A 287 17.83 -2.65 23.84
CA GLN A 287 19.14 -3.05 23.30
C GLN A 287 20.34 -2.25 23.85
N ARG A 288 20.17 -1.33 24.82
CA ARG A 288 21.30 -0.53 25.34
C ARG A 288 21.30 -0.29 26.85
N ASP A 289 20.80 -1.25 27.64
CA ASP A 289 21.24 -1.25 29.04
C ASP A 289 22.58 -2.01 29.11
N ASP A 290 23.66 -1.28 28.85
CA ASP A 290 25.05 -1.67 29.21
C ASP A 290 25.21 -1.90 30.73
N THR A 291 24.13 -1.81 31.51
CA THR A 291 24.06 -2.07 32.95
C THR A 291 23.69 -3.52 33.31
N GLY A 292 23.40 -4.37 32.32
CA GLY A 292 23.29 -5.81 32.52
C GLY A 292 24.62 -6.41 33.01
N PRO A 293 24.61 -7.52 33.77
CA PRO A 293 25.84 -8.22 34.15
C PRO A 293 26.64 -8.56 32.88
N ALA A 294 27.97 -8.39 32.92
CA ALA A 294 28.83 -8.72 31.79
C ALA A 294 28.55 -10.16 31.32
N LEU A 295 27.87 -10.28 30.19
CA LEU A 295 27.58 -11.57 29.58
C LEU A 295 28.88 -12.10 28.97
N PRO A 296 29.25 -13.38 29.18
CA PRO A 296 30.36 -14.01 28.47
C PRO A 296 29.94 -14.38 27.03
N LEU A 297 29.06 -13.58 26.41
CA LEU A 297 28.39 -13.84 25.14
C LEU A 297 28.31 -12.55 24.32
N ARG A 298 28.38 -12.68 22.99
CA ARG A 298 27.91 -11.67 22.05
C ARG A 298 26.58 -12.14 21.48
N VAL A 299 25.55 -11.30 21.54
CA VAL A 299 24.23 -11.60 20.98
C VAL A 299 24.02 -10.69 19.78
N GLU A 300 23.67 -11.26 18.64
CA GLU A 300 23.31 -10.51 17.44
C GLU A 300 22.06 -11.13 16.78
N PRO A 301 21.25 -10.33 16.07
CA PRO A 301 20.10 -10.86 15.34
C PRO A 301 20.53 -11.89 14.29
N PHE A 302 19.79 -13.01 14.22
CA PHE A 302 19.94 -14.00 13.17
C PHE A 302 18.71 -13.88 12.25
N GLY A 303 18.94 -13.58 10.96
CA GLY A 303 17.89 -13.18 10.02
C GLY A 303 16.87 -14.29 9.73
N VAL A 304 15.78 -14.34 10.50
CA VAL A 304 14.62 -15.19 10.19
C VAL A 304 13.79 -14.51 9.11
N ARG A 305 13.54 -15.20 8.00
CA ARG A 305 12.65 -14.67 6.97
C ARG A 305 11.21 -14.70 7.48
N ALA A 306 10.49 -13.59 7.29
CA ALA A 306 9.05 -13.58 7.54
C ALA A 306 8.39 -14.62 6.61
N SER A 307 7.86 -15.70 7.18
CA SER A 307 7.06 -16.68 6.46
C SER A 307 5.59 -16.41 6.75
N GLY A 308 5.00 -15.52 5.96
CA GLY A 308 3.57 -15.25 5.98
C GLY A 308 3.13 -13.92 6.61
N THR A 309 1.91 -13.51 6.26
CA THR A 309 1.28 -12.26 6.71
C THR A 309 -0.21 -12.47 6.98
N ARG A 310 -0.78 -11.73 7.93
CA ARG A 310 -2.24 -11.77 8.22
C ARG A 310 -3.00 -10.65 7.54
N PHE A 311 -2.30 -9.69 6.97
CA PHE A 311 -2.84 -8.52 6.30
C PHE A 311 -2.28 -8.44 4.89
N ASP A 312 -2.84 -7.55 4.07
CA ASP A 312 -2.36 -7.40 2.70
C ASP A 312 -0.94 -6.81 2.74
N ILE A 313 -0.74 -5.77 3.54
CA ILE A 313 0.57 -5.12 3.73
C ILE A 313 0.73 -4.60 5.16
N GLU A 314 1.87 -4.89 5.78
CA GLU A 314 2.22 -4.45 7.13
C GLU A 314 3.54 -3.70 7.07
N LEU A 315 3.55 -2.46 7.54
CA LEU A 315 4.75 -1.65 7.67
C LEU A 315 5.26 -1.71 9.11
N PHE A 316 6.41 -2.34 9.31
CA PHE A 316 7.14 -2.34 10.57
C PHE A 316 8.26 -1.32 10.50
N LEU A 317 8.32 -0.43 11.48
CA LEU A 317 9.36 0.59 11.61
C LEU A 317 9.99 0.50 12.99
N GLN A 318 11.31 0.52 13.03
CA GLN A 318 12.08 0.39 14.25
C GLN A 318 13.18 1.45 14.30
N GLU A 319 13.23 2.20 15.40
CA GLU A 319 14.31 3.15 15.65
C GLU A 319 15.61 2.42 16.05
N TRP A 320 16.70 2.79 15.37
CA TRP A 320 18.07 2.37 15.65
C TRP A 320 18.96 3.61 15.82
N PRO A 321 20.13 3.50 16.47
CA PRO A 321 21.10 4.60 16.57
C PRO A 321 21.47 5.20 15.21
N GLU A 322 21.56 4.37 14.17
CA GLU A 322 21.96 4.72 12.81
C GLU A 322 20.83 5.35 11.98
N GLY A 323 19.57 5.22 12.41
CA GLY A 323 18.40 5.69 11.66
C GLY A 323 17.14 4.90 11.98
N LEU A 324 16.16 4.94 11.08
CA LEU A 324 14.92 4.18 11.20
C LEU A 324 14.96 3.01 10.22
N TYR A 325 14.98 1.80 10.75
CA TYR A 325 14.91 0.57 9.94
C TYR A 325 13.45 0.22 9.66
N GLY A 326 13.14 -0.08 8.41
CA GLY A 326 11.79 -0.41 7.98
C GLY A 326 11.71 -1.75 7.28
N SER A 327 10.60 -2.44 7.43
CA SER A 327 10.27 -3.62 6.64
C SER A 327 8.80 -3.68 6.32
N PHE A 328 8.48 -3.92 5.05
CA PHE A 328 7.16 -4.31 4.62
C PHE A 328 7.03 -5.83 4.68
N ASN A 329 6.04 -6.34 5.40
CA ASN A 329 5.59 -7.72 5.26
C ASN A 329 4.30 -7.69 4.42
N TYR A 330 4.27 -8.44 3.32
CA TYR A 330 3.19 -8.33 2.35
C TYR A 330 2.75 -9.70 1.84
N ASN A 331 1.51 -9.78 1.35
CA ASN A 331 0.95 -11.02 0.83
C ASN A 331 1.42 -11.25 -0.62
N THR A 332 2.14 -12.34 -0.86
CA THR A 332 2.74 -12.62 -2.18
C THR A 332 1.72 -13.01 -3.25
N ASP A 333 0.48 -13.34 -2.86
CA ASP A 333 -0.62 -13.53 -3.81
C ASP A 333 -1.27 -12.21 -4.25
N LEU A 334 -0.90 -11.08 -3.61
CA LEU A 334 -1.43 -9.74 -3.90
C LEU A 334 -0.38 -8.78 -4.46
N PHE A 335 0.88 -8.92 -4.07
CA PHE A 335 1.96 -8.02 -4.49
C PHE A 335 3.18 -8.80 -4.98
N ALA A 336 3.76 -8.32 -6.09
CA ALA A 336 5.11 -8.71 -6.48
C ALA A 336 6.15 -7.96 -5.62
N GLU A 337 7.39 -8.45 -5.57
CA GLU A 337 8.46 -7.78 -4.82
C GLU A 337 8.74 -6.37 -5.40
N GLU A 338 8.68 -6.23 -6.73
CA GLU A 338 8.88 -4.96 -7.42
C GLU A 338 7.82 -3.92 -7.06
N ASP A 339 6.58 -4.36 -6.86
CA ASP A 339 5.47 -3.50 -6.45
C ASP A 339 5.73 -2.90 -5.06
N VAL A 340 6.19 -3.74 -4.10
CA VAL A 340 6.48 -3.31 -2.73
C VAL A 340 7.77 -2.50 -2.64
N ALA A 341 8.77 -2.81 -3.48
CA ALA A 341 9.96 -1.99 -3.63
C ALA A 341 9.61 -0.56 -4.08
N ALA A 342 8.69 -0.41 -5.03
CA ALA A 342 8.17 0.90 -5.44
C ALA A 342 7.42 1.61 -4.30
N VAL A 343 6.58 0.90 -3.54
CA VAL A 343 5.91 1.46 -2.35
C VAL A 343 6.92 1.99 -1.33
N ALA A 344 8.00 1.24 -1.07
CA ALA A 344 9.05 1.66 -0.15
C ALA A 344 9.82 2.89 -0.65
N ALA A 345 10.15 2.93 -1.95
CA ALA A 345 10.80 4.10 -2.57
C ALA A 345 9.91 5.35 -2.49
N HIS A 346 8.61 5.21 -2.81
CA HIS A 346 7.63 6.28 -2.69
C HIS A 346 7.42 6.74 -1.25
N LEU A 347 7.45 5.82 -0.27
CA LEU A 347 7.41 6.19 1.14
C LEU A 347 8.63 7.04 1.50
N GLY A 348 9.84 6.64 1.12
CA GLY A 348 11.05 7.42 1.37
C GLY A 348 10.96 8.83 0.78
N ARG A 349 10.55 8.94 -0.49
CA ARG A 349 10.34 10.23 -1.17
C ARG A 349 9.28 11.09 -0.49
N LEU A 350 8.18 10.48 -0.06
CA LEU A 350 7.12 11.18 0.66
C LEU A 350 7.63 11.69 2.01
N LEU A 351 8.40 10.89 2.74
CA LEU A 351 8.99 11.28 4.03
C LEU A 351 9.92 12.48 3.87
N ASP A 352 10.75 12.53 2.83
CA ASP A 352 11.56 13.70 2.48
C ASP A 352 10.68 14.94 2.18
N ALA A 353 9.67 14.76 1.31
CA ALA A 353 8.80 15.85 0.89
C ALA A 353 8.04 16.49 2.06
N VAL A 354 7.57 15.69 3.02
CA VAL A 354 6.79 16.20 4.16
C VAL A 354 7.63 16.92 5.19
N VAL A 355 8.92 16.58 5.34
CA VAL A 355 9.83 17.33 6.22
C VAL A 355 10.36 18.60 5.56
N ASP A 356 10.42 18.66 4.23
CA ASP A 356 10.85 19.83 3.46
C ASP A 356 9.74 20.89 3.36
N ALA A 357 8.49 20.47 3.13
CA ALA A 357 7.38 21.38 2.86
C ALA A 357 6.06 20.95 3.53
N PRO A 358 5.99 20.91 4.88
CA PRO A 358 4.81 20.41 5.62
C PRO A 358 3.53 21.23 5.40
N ASP A 359 3.65 22.49 4.99
CA ASP A 359 2.53 23.38 4.67
C ASP A 359 1.99 23.20 3.23
N THR A 360 2.57 22.29 2.45
CA THR A 360 2.06 21.93 1.12
C THR A 360 0.79 21.09 1.25
N ARG A 361 -0.19 21.34 0.37
CA ARG A 361 -1.39 20.50 0.28
C ARG A 361 -1.03 19.07 -0.10
N LEU A 362 -1.80 18.10 0.39
CA LEU A 362 -1.52 16.68 0.11
C LEU A 362 -1.40 16.42 -1.39
N SER A 363 -2.28 17.00 -2.21
CA SER A 363 -2.27 16.90 -3.68
C SER A 363 -1.00 17.43 -4.36
N GLY A 364 -0.29 18.34 -3.73
CA GLY A 364 0.95 18.94 -4.24
C GLY A 364 2.23 18.25 -3.75
N LEU A 365 2.13 17.27 -2.85
CA LEU A 365 3.28 16.48 -2.42
C LEU A 365 3.59 15.43 -3.48
N GLU A 366 4.80 15.53 -4.04
CA GLU A 366 5.31 14.58 -5.02
C GLU A 366 5.69 13.26 -4.35
N THR A 367 5.25 12.16 -4.92
CA THR A 367 5.66 10.81 -4.49
C THR A 367 6.54 10.11 -5.51
N LEU A 368 6.52 10.55 -6.79
CA LEU A 368 7.35 9.94 -7.83
C LEU A 368 8.84 10.12 -7.52
N THR A 369 9.59 9.06 -7.79
CA THR A 369 11.05 9.12 -7.83
C THR A 369 11.50 9.97 -9.01
N ASP A 370 12.74 10.46 -8.95
CA ASP A 370 13.31 11.24 -10.05
C ASP A 370 13.43 10.40 -11.34
N GLU A 371 13.66 9.08 -11.20
CA GLU A 371 13.69 8.14 -12.32
C GLU A 371 12.32 7.96 -12.98
N GLU A 372 11.25 7.80 -12.21
CA GLU A 372 9.89 7.68 -12.75
C GLU A 372 9.44 8.97 -13.41
N ARG A 373 9.74 10.13 -12.79
CA ARG A 373 9.46 11.42 -13.42
C ARG A 373 10.18 11.52 -14.77
N ALA A 374 11.47 11.21 -14.82
CA ALA A 374 12.25 11.25 -16.05
C ALA A 374 11.72 10.24 -17.08
N PHE A 375 11.31 9.04 -16.65
CA PHE A 375 10.69 8.06 -17.53
C PHE A 375 9.42 8.63 -18.18
N GLU A 376 8.51 9.19 -17.39
CA GLU A 376 7.27 9.78 -17.89
C GLU A 376 7.54 10.94 -18.85
N THR A 377 8.41 11.88 -18.46
CA THR A 377 8.62 13.12 -19.25
C THR A 377 9.55 12.94 -20.44
N GLU A 378 10.55 12.07 -20.34
CA GLU A 378 11.66 11.98 -21.31
C GLU A 378 11.64 10.70 -22.14
N ARG A 379 10.91 9.66 -21.72
CA ARG A 379 10.88 8.38 -22.44
C ARG A 379 9.48 8.02 -22.92
N PHE A 380 8.50 7.95 -22.01
CA PHE A 380 7.13 7.60 -22.35
C PHE A 380 6.47 8.66 -23.24
N ASN A 381 6.60 9.94 -22.84
CA ASN A 381 6.03 11.06 -23.60
C ASN A 381 6.93 11.62 -24.71
N HIS A 382 8.09 11.01 -25.00
CA HIS A 382 8.99 11.43 -26.07
C HIS A 382 8.48 11.01 -27.46
N THR A 383 7.34 11.57 -27.83
CA THR A 383 6.59 11.29 -29.07
C THR A 383 6.69 12.42 -30.10
N ALA A 384 7.53 13.44 -29.81
CA ALA A 384 7.77 14.55 -30.72
C ALA A 384 8.43 14.04 -32.01
N VAL A 385 7.73 14.24 -33.12
CA VAL A 385 8.22 13.94 -34.47
C VAL A 385 8.09 15.19 -35.31
N ASP A 386 9.12 15.47 -36.12
CA ASP A 386 9.05 16.59 -37.07
C ASP A 386 7.95 16.31 -38.08
N ARG A 387 6.95 17.20 -38.13
CA ARG A 387 5.82 17.10 -39.04
C ARG A 387 5.87 18.29 -39.98
N PRO A 388 5.73 18.07 -41.31
CA PRO A 388 5.71 19.16 -42.26
C PRO A 388 4.64 20.20 -41.89
N ALA A 389 5.00 21.48 -41.90
CA ALA A 389 4.07 22.59 -41.67
C ALA A 389 3.18 22.85 -42.90
N THR A 390 2.37 21.86 -43.27
CA THR A 390 1.49 21.87 -44.44
C THR A 390 0.17 21.15 -44.14
N THR A 391 -0.79 21.24 -45.04
CA THR A 391 -2.11 20.59 -44.88
C THR A 391 -2.14 19.24 -45.60
N LEU A 392 -3.05 18.36 -45.17
CA LEU A 392 -3.34 17.11 -45.89
C LEU A 392 -3.71 17.37 -47.36
N THR A 393 -4.46 18.45 -47.63
CA THR A 393 -4.88 18.83 -48.99
C THR A 393 -3.71 19.30 -49.85
N ALA A 394 -2.72 19.98 -49.28
CA ALA A 394 -1.49 20.37 -49.97
C ALA A 394 -0.61 19.15 -50.28
N LEU A 395 -0.42 18.23 -49.32
CA LEU A 395 0.28 16.97 -49.55
C LEU A 395 -0.39 16.13 -50.64
N PHE A 396 -1.72 16.09 -50.66
CA PHE A 396 -2.47 15.40 -51.70
C PHE A 396 -2.27 16.06 -53.08
N ALA A 397 -2.30 17.38 -53.16
CA ALA A 397 -2.08 18.11 -54.40
C ALA A 397 -0.66 17.89 -54.96
N GLU A 398 0.35 17.89 -54.08
CA GLU A 398 1.73 17.54 -54.45
C GLU A 398 1.84 16.11 -54.99
N GLN A 399 1.20 15.15 -54.32
CA GLN A 399 1.17 13.76 -54.79
C GLN A 399 0.47 13.63 -56.15
N ALA A 400 -0.65 14.35 -56.35
CA ALA A 400 -1.37 14.34 -57.60
C ALA A 400 -0.58 14.96 -58.75
N ALA A 401 0.25 15.98 -58.47
CA ALA A 401 1.18 16.52 -59.45
C ALA A 401 2.34 15.56 -59.75
N ARG A 402 2.84 14.83 -58.75
CA ARG A 402 3.97 13.90 -58.89
C ARG A 402 3.64 12.64 -59.69
N THR A 403 2.48 12.02 -59.44
CA THR A 403 2.08 10.75 -60.09
C THR A 403 0.64 10.81 -60.58
N PRO A 404 0.34 11.66 -61.57
CA PRO A 404 -1.04 11.98 -61.94
C PRO A 404 -1.85 10.79 -62.45
N ASP A 405 -1.20 9.83 -63.13
CA ASP A 405 -1.87 8.70 -63.77
C ASP A 405 -1.86 7.43 -62.91
N ALA A 406 -1.27 7.49 -61.72
CA ALA A 406 -1.36 6.40 -60.75
C ALA A 406 -2.76 6.32 -60.14
N VAL A 407 -3.21 5.11 -59.80
CA VAL A 407 -4.48 4.87 -59.12
C VAL A 407 -4.43 5.47 -57.71
N ALA A 408 -5.43 6.29 -57.37
CA ALA A 408 -5.59 6.89 -56.04
C ALA A 408 -6.71 6.18 -55.23
N VAL A 409 -7.84 5.87 -55.87
CA VAL A 409 -8.98 5.19 -55.23
C VAL A 409 -9.52 4.13 -56.18
N ALA A 410 -9.78 2.93 -55.63
CA ALA A 410 -10.41 1.83 -56.35
C ALA A 410 -11.50 1.20 -55.50
N VAL A 411 -12.60 0.80 -56.14
CA VAL A 411 -13.71 0.05 -55.54
C VAL A 411 -14.04 -1.11 -56.47
N GLU A 412 -14.44 -2.23 -55.90
CA GLU A 412 -14.87 -3.40 -56.67
C GLU A 412 -16.01 -3.01 -57.64
N ASP A 413 -15.98 -3.55 -58.86
CA ASP A 413 -16.96 -3.30 -59.92
C ASP A 413 -17.14 -1.85 -60.40
N ARG A 414 -16.21 -0.94 -60.04
CA ARG A 414 -16.21 0.46 -60.53
C ARG A 414 -14.86 0.87 -61.12
N PRO A 415 -14.83 1.79 -62.10
CA PRO A 415 -13.57 2.29 -62.65
C PRO A 415 -12.77 3.02 -61.55
N ALA A 416 -11.49 2.68 -61.44
CA ALA A 416 -10.59 3.33 -60.50
C ALA A 416 -10.35 4.80 -60.87
N LEU A 417 -10.22 5.66 -59.87
CA LEU A 417 -9.83 7.05 -60.06
C LEU A 417 -8.31 7.18 -59.93
N THR A 418 -7.69 7.82 -60.92
CA THR A 418 -6.30 8.26 -60.81
C THR A 418 -6.19 9.48 -59.90
N TYR A 419 -4.99 9.78 -59.41
CA TYR A 419 -4.75 10.99 -58.62
C TYR A 419 -5.21 12.26 -59.35
N ARG A 420 -4.94 12.37 -60.65
CA ARG A 420 -5.40 13.48 -61.50
C ARG A 420 -6.92 13.58 -61.55
N ALA A 421 -7.61 12.45 -61.71
CA ALA A 421 -9.07 12.42 -61.78
C ALA A 421 -9.72 12.80 -60.44
N LEU A 422 -9.17 12.27 -59.34
CA LEU A 422 -9.64 12.56 -57.98
C LEU A 422 -9.38 14.03 -57.59
N ASP A 423 -8.20 14.57 -57.92
CA ASP A 423 -7.86 15.98 -57.69
C ASP A 423 -8.82 16.92 -58.43
N ALA A 424 -9.12 16.62 -59.70
CA ALA A 424 -10.06 17.39 -60.49
C ALA A 424 -11.50 17.31 -59.96
N LEU A 425 -11.92 16.14 -59.47
CA LEU A 425 -13.24 15.96 -58.83
C LEU A 425 -13.34 16.74 -57.52
N ALA A 426 -12.36 16.59 -56.63
CA ALA A 426 -12.29 17.31 -55.36
C ALA A 426 -12.25 18.83 -55.58
N GLY A 427 -11.50 19.30 -56.59
CA GLY A 427 -11.47 20.72 -56.98
C GLY A 427 -12.82 21.25 -57.44
N ARG A 428 -13.63 20.45 -58.15
CA ARG A 428 -15.00 20.84 -58.54
C ARG A 428 -15.92 20.94 -57.33
N VAL A 429 -15.84 20.00 -56.39
CA VAL A 429 -16.61 20.05 -55.14
C VAL A 429 -16.22 21.29 -54.33
N ALA A 430 -14.92 21.53 -54.13
CA ALA A 430 -14.42 22.70 -53.41
C ALA A 430 -14.89 24.02 -54.03
N ALA A 431 -14.81 24.14 -55.36
CA ALA A 431 -15.29 25.33 -56.08
C ALA A 431 -16.81 25.54 -55.93
N ARG A 432 -17.58 24.44 -55.88
CA ARG A 432 -19.03 24.51 -55.66
C ARG A 432 -19.36 24.96 -54.25
N LEU A 433 -18.74 24.36 -53.24
CA LEU A 433 -18.93 24.72 -51.83
C LEU A 433 -18.51 26.17 -51.55
N ALA A 434 -17.38 26.62 -52.11
CA ALA A 434 -16.94 28.01 -52.01
C ALA A 434 -17.94 28.99 -52.64
N ALA A 435 -18.59 28.60 -53.75
CA ALA A 435 -19.65 29.41 -54.37
C ALA A 435 -20.93 29.47 -53.53
N GLU A 436 -21.15 28.50 -52.63
CA GLU A 436 -22.24 28.48 -51.63
C GLU A 436 -21.86 29.19 -50.32
N GLY A 437 -20.65 29.77 -50.25
CA GLY A 437 -20.17 30.57 -49.13
C GLY A 437 -19.37 29.79 -48.09
N VAL A 438 -19.11 28.51 -48.31
CA VAL A 438 -18.35 27.65 -47.39
C VAL A 438 -16.87 28.04 -47.40
N GLY A 439 -16.30 28.24 -46.20
CA GLY A 439 -14.89 28.55 -45.99
C GLY A 439 -14.34 28.02 -44.66
N PRO A 440 -13.19 28.55 -44.22
CA PRO A 440 -12.56 28.14 -42.97
C PRO A 440 -13.45 28.37 -41.75
N GLY A 441 -13.63 27.31 -40.94
CA GLY A 441 -14.48 27.35 -39.75
C GLY A 441 -15.89 26.83 -39.96
N ASP A 442 -16.34 26.66 -41.21
CA ASP A 442 -17.65 26.08 -41.52
C ASP A 442 -17.64 24.55 -41.42
N LEU A 443 -18.83 23.99 -41.26
CA LEU A 443 -19.10 22.55 -41.33
C LEU A 443 -19.91 22.22 -42.59
N VAL A 444 -19.57 21.11 -43.24
CA VAL A 444 -20.34 20.57 -44.37
C VAL A 444 -20.85 19.19 -44.02
N ALA A 445 -22.16 19.00 -44.06
CA ALA A 445 -22.78 17.70 -43.85
C ALA A 445 -22.54 16.81 -45.08
N VAL A 446 -21.86 15.69 -44.89
CA VAL A 446 -21.57 14.75 -45.99
C VAL A 446 -22.37 13.47 -45.79
N SER A 447 -23.45 13.35 -46.57
CA SER A 447 -24.31 12.16 -46.63
C SER A 447 -24.13 11.45 -47.97
N ALA A 448 -23.25 10.44 -48.02
CA ALA A 448 -23.03 9.65 -49.22
C ALA A 448 -22.58 8.23 -48.88
N GLU A 449 -23.00 7.27 -49.70
CA GLU A 449 -22.53 5.88 -49.61
C GLU A 449 -21.03 5.77 -49.96
N ARG A 450 -20.43 4.65 -49.55
CA ARG A 450 -19.01 4.34 -49.82
C ARG A 450 -18.73 4.33 -51.33
N SER A 451 -17.95 5.31 -51.77
CA SER A 451 -17.75 5.60 -53.19
C SER A 451 -16.46 6.40 -53.44
N PRO A 452 -15.82 6.28 -54.62
CA PRO A 452 -14.78 7.21 -55.03
C PRO A 452 -15.20 8.68 -54.95
N GLU A 453 -16.48 8.98 -55.21
CA GLU A 453 -17.06 10.31 -55.09
C GLU A 453 -17.11 10.81 -53.65
N LEU A 454 -17.35 9.94 -52.65
CA LEU A 454 -17.25 10.30 -51.24
C LEU A 454 -15.84 10.81 -50.90
N VAL A 455 -14.79 10.11 -51.35
CA VAL A 455 -13.40 10.56 -51.12
C VAL A 455 -13.15 11.92 -51.78
N ALA A 456 -13.66 12.14 -52.99
CA ALA A 456 -13.59 13.43 -53.65
C ALA A 456 -14.36 14.52 -52.88
N GLY A 457 -15.52 14.19 -52.33
CA GLY A 457 -16.34 15.05 -51.49
C GLY A 457 -15.59 15.51 -50.24
N LEU A 458 -15.03 14.57 -49.48
CA LEU A 458 -14.25 14.86 -48.28
C LEU A 458 -13.02 15.74 -48.58
N LEU A 459 -12.25 15.41 -49.62
CA LEU A 459 -11.12 16.23 -50.07
C LEU A 459 -11.57 17.61 -50.55
N GLY A 460 -12.74 17.71 -51.18
CA GLY A 460 -13.34 18.96 -51.63
C GLY A 460 -13.72 19.89 -50.47
N VAL A 461 -14.35 19.35 -49.43
CA VAL A 461 -14.66 20.08 -48.18
C VAL A 461 -13.36 20.57 -47.54
N LEU A 462 -12.37 19.69 -47.35
CA LEU A 462 -11.11 20.08 -46.72
C LEU A 462 -10.34 21.16 -47.51
N ARG A 463 -10.54 21.25 -48.84
CA ARG A 463 -9.91 22.27 -49.69
C ARG A 463 -10.50 23.67 -49.51
N THR A 464 -11.75 23.80 -49.07
CA THR A 464 -12.31 25.12 -48.72
C THR A 464 -11.81 25.62 -47.37
N GLY A 465 -11.15 24.76 -46.58
CA GLY A 465 -10.78 25.02 -45.19
C GLY A 465 -11.87 24.65 -44.19
N ALA A 466 -13.03 24.19 -44.67
CA ALA A 466 -14.11 23.68 -43.83
C ALA A 466 -13.80 22.27 -43.30
N ALA A 467 -14.52 21.88 -42.25
CA ALA A 467 -14.55 20.50 -41.77
C ALA A 467 -15.82 19.79 -42.27
N TYR A 468 -15.77 18.47 -42.40
CA TYR A 468 -16.94 17.67 -42.78
C TYR A 468 -17.55 17.01 -41.54
N THR A 469 -18.88 16.94 -41.51
CA THR A 469 -19.65 16.16 -40.54
C THR A 469 -20.24 14.96 -41.28
N PRO A 470 -19.76 13.73 -41.03
CA PRO A 470 -20.26 12.55 -41.73
C PRO A 470 -21.68 12.21 -41.25
N LEU A 471 -22.59 12.04 -42.21
CA LEU A 471 -23.96 11.60 -41.99
C LEU A 471 -24.17 10.26 -42.70
N GLU A 472 -24.25 9.17 -41.93
CA GLU A 472 -24.44 7.85 -42.52
C GLU A 472 -25.87 7.70 -43.05
N PRO A 473 -26.08 7.47 -44.36
CA PRO A 473 -27.42 7.44 -44.94
C PRO A 473 -28.36 6.39 -44.32
N ASP A 474 -27.79 5.29 -43.82
CA ASP A 474 -28.52 4.17 -43.22
C ASP A 474 -28.97 4.45 -41.77
N TYR A 475 -28.62 5.60 -41.19
CA TYR A 475 -29.10 5.97 -39.86
C TYR A 475 -30.60 6.28 -39.86
N PRO A 476 -31.30 6.02 -38.73
CA PRO A 476 -32.68 6.44 -38.57
C PRO A 476 -32.86 7.94 -38.83
N ALA A 477 -33.96 8.31 -39.47
CA ALA A 477 -34.24 9.71 -39.84
C ALA A 477 -34.18 10.67 -38.65
N GLU A 478 -34.61 10.23 -37.46
CA GLU A 478 -34.53 11.02 -36.23
C GLU A 478 -33.08 11.31 -35.81
N ARG A 479 -32.16 10.34 -36.01
CA ARG A 479 -30.73 10.51 -35.72
C ARG A 479 -30.08 11.47 -36.71
N LEU A 480 -30.43 11.38 -37.99
CA LEU A 480 -29.95 12.29 -39.02
C LEU A 480 -30.45 13.73 -38.79
N ALA A 481 -31.73 13.89 -38.46
CA ALA A 481 -32.32 15.18 -38.12
C ALA A 481 -31.65 15.81 -36.89
N PHE A 482 -31.36 15.00 -35.87
CA PHE A 482 -30.62 15.46 -34.70
C PHE A 482 -29.20 15.92 -35.06
N LEU A 483 -28.42 15.12 -35.79
CA LEU A 483 -27.04 15.48 -36.16
C LEU A 483 -26.98 16.72 -37.06
N LEU A 484 -27.93 16.88 -37.98
CA LEU A 484 -28.05 18.09 -38.80
C LEU A 484 -28.36 19.33 -37.96
N ALA A 485 -29.30 19.21 -37.01
CA ALA A 485 -29.67 20.33 -36.14
C ALA A 485 -28.53 20.73 -35.19
N ASP A 486 -27.82 19.75 -34.61
CA ASP A 486 -26.74 19.97 -33.65
C ASP A 486 -25.44 20.48 -34.32
N SER A 487 -25.16 20.05 -35.55
CA SER A 487 -23.96 20.47 -36.27
C SER A 487 -24.03 21.89 -36.85
N GLU A 488 -25.23 22.48 -36.94
CA GLU A 488 -25.47 23.80 -37.56
C GLU A 488 -24.79 23.96 -38.94
N ALA A 489 -24.58 22.85 -39.67
CA ALA A 489 -23.86 22.86 -40.94
C ALA A 489 -24.62 23.73 -41.96
N PRO A 490 -23.99 24.79 -42.50
CA PRO A 490 -24.65 25.66 -43.49
C PRO A 490 -24.99 24.96 -44.80
N VAL A 491 -24.33 23.84 -45.12
CA VAL A 491 -24.46 23.06 -46.36
C VAL A 491 -24.46 21.57 -46.10
#